data_AF-A0A963ZKC6-F1
#
_entry.id   AF-A0A963ZKC6-F1
#
_cell.length_a   1.000
_cell.length_b   1.000
_cell.length_c   1.000
_cell.angle_alpha   90.00
_cell.angle_beta   90.00
_cell.angle_gamma   90.00
#
_symmetry.space_group_name_H-M   'P 1'
#
loop_
_entity.id
_entity.type
_entity.pdbx_description
1 polymer ?
#
loop_
_entity_poly.entity_id
_entity_poly.type
_entity_poly.pdbx_seq_one_letter_code
_entity_poly.pdbx_strand_id
1 'polypeptide(L)'
;MKRRSFLKTTAAATAATPFVVGGLKARASSSLKMLAQLPPESDRVLVVIQLFGGNDGLNTLVPADNDEYYRIRPAVSVPKALAWNGLGDVYLHPALTEGINNGIAGMLEVGNLAIVQGVGYDNPNLSHFRSTDIWLSGINDSDPNVRLDTGWIGRYLEERYPDFPASLPDDPLAIQFGGFSLLLRGSDGKKMGIEINDPTIQQGVNAQLDELDAESGGTPYLNEYTFIADIAARSNKYAERVKDAYESGASQLSPLDGYGANSLGEQLRAVAAMVAGGLNTKVYVVSIGGFDTHVNQQRNDDGMTLTGAHPLLLHRLSDAVAQFQYDMIRLGQADRVVGMTLSEFGRRPHENGSFGTDHGAASVQFVFGTGVNSAIFGETPDLENLNNNGDLRAQIDYRTVYTEILTDWFGLSLADARQVLQDDTLIPLDVLQATSGVRSREERSGSVALLGATPNPFVGSTRIDFRVARTDHVIVEMSSMEGGRVARLFDGTLEAGKHQVRFEGDIPAGNYLCTIRTGSGTDSKVITCVR
;
A
#
# COMPACT_ATOMS: atom_id res chain seq x y z
N MET A 1 14.68 -18.41 -40.70
CA MET A 1 14.42 -16.98 -41.04
C MET A 1 13.00 -16.82 -41.56
N LYS A 2 12.17 -16.05 -40.85
CA LYS A 2 11.32 -14.97 -41.43
C LYS A 2 11.16 -13.88 -40.36
N ARG A 3 12.22 -13.06 -40.26
CA ARG A 3 12.24 -11.73 -39.63
C ARG A 3 11.37 -10.81 -40.50
N ARG A 4 10.09 -10.60 -40.17
CA ARG A 4 9.20 -9.51 -40.66
C ARG A 4 7.75 -9.75 -40.21
N SER A 5 7.46 -9.41 -38.96
CA SER A 5 6.11 -9.01 -38.49
C SER A 5 6.13 -8.36 -37.10
N PHE A 6 7.30 -8.27 -36.46
CA PHE A 6 7.49 -7.78 -35.09
C PHE A 6 7.67 -6.24 -34.99
N LEU A 7 7.49 -5.47 -36.07
CA LEU A 7 7.81 -4.03 -36.10
C LEU A 7 6.76 -3.16 -36.82
N LYS A 8 5.47 -3.43 -36.58
CA LYS A 8 4.41 -2.46 -36.86
C LYS A 8 3.39 -2.53 -35.73
N THR A 9 3.59 -1.72 -34.70
CA THR A 9 2.64 -0.68 -34.23
C THR A 9 3.21 -0.07 -32.94
N THR A 10 4.30 0.70 -33.06
CA THR A 10 4.70 1.68 -32.03
C THR A 10 4.39 3.04 -32.63
N ALA A 11 3.26 3.64 -32.26
CA ALA A 11 2.96 5.06 -32.42
C ALA A 11 1.59 5.38 -31.81
N ALA A 12 1.59 5.78 -30.54
CA ALA A 12 0.74 6.84 -29.96
C ALA A 12 0.86 6.79 -28.43
N ALA A 13 2.02 7.17 -27.92
CA ALA A 13 2.08 7.82 -26.62
C ALA A 13 1.52 9.23 -26.82
N THR A 14 0.36 9.56 -26.26
CA THR A 14 -0.03 10.96 -26.01
C THR A 14 -1.19 11.08 -25.01
N ALA A 15 -0.86 11.71 -23.88
CA ALA A 15 -1.71 12.51 -23.00
C ALA A 15 -2.93 11.85 -22.34
N ALA A 16 -2.68 11.20 -21.19
CA ALA A 16 -3.70 11.06 -20.15
C ALA A 16 -3.81 12.39 -19.39
N THR A 17 -4.79 13.22 -19.73
CA THR A 17 -5.20 14.37 -18.89
C THR A 17 -6.24 13.91 -17.87
N PRO A 18 -6.20 14.31 -16.58
CA PRO A 18 -7.24 14.05 -15.56
C PRO A 18 -8.57 14.71 -15.99
N PHE A 19 -9.77 14.41 -15.49
CA PHE A 19 -10.30 15.05 -14.29
C PHE A 19 -11.60 14.36 -13.81
N VAL A 20 -11.66 14.05 -12.51
CA VAL A 20 -12.47 14.68 -11.43
C VAL A 20 -13.91 15.14 -11.73
N VAL A 21 -14.90 14.68 -10.94
CA VAL A 21 -15.66 15.46 -9.93
C VAL A 21 -16.73 14.56 -9.28
N GLY A 22 -16.80 14.61 -7.94
CA GLY A 22 -17.81 13.95 -7.10
C GLY A 22 -17.33 13.58 -5.69
N GLY A 23 -16.23 14.18 -5.18
CA GLY A 23 -15.61 13.79 -3.90
C GLY A 23 -14.78 12.50 -3.96
N LEU A 24 -14.92 11.71 -5.01
CA LEU A 24 -14.04 10.58 -5.37
C LEU A 24 -13.49 10.80 -6.78
N LYS A 25 -12.17 10.99 -6.88
CA LYS A 25 -11.42 11.06 -8.15
C LYS A 25 -10.81 9.69 -8.47
N ALA A 26 -11.63 8.64 -8.58
CA ALA A 26 -11.19 7.34 -9.09
C ALA A 26 -11.39 7.31 -10.61
N ARG A 27 -10.30 7.15 -11.37
CA ARG A 27 -10.38 6.79 -12.79
C ARG A 27 -10.48 5.27 -12.90
N ALA A 28 -11.48 4.82 -13.66
CA ALA A 28 -11.89 3.42 -13.79
C ALA A 28 -10.72 2.48 -14.15
N SER A 29 -10.22 1.76 -13.14
CA SER A 29 -9.72 0.42 -13.32
C SER A 29 -10.92 -0.47 -13.69
N SER A 30 -10.94 -1.00 -14.90
CA SER A 30 -11.87 -2.08 -15.23
C SER A 30 -11.08 -3.28 -15.73
N SER A 31 -10.79 -4.18 -14.80
CA SER A 31 -10.68 -5.60 -15.09
C SER A 31 -11.21 -6.34 -13.87
N LEU A 32 -12.40 -6.94 -14.03
CA LEU A 32 -12.98 -7.89 -13.07
C LEU A 32 -11.93 -8.95 -12.72
N LYS A 33 -11.67 -9.14 -11.43
CA LYS A 33 -10.72 -10.16 -10.97
C LYS A 33 -11.38 -11.12 -9.99
N MET A 34 -11.18 -12.40 -10.32
CA MET A 34 -11.61 -13.57 -9.58
C MET A 34 -10.34 -14.25 -9.07
N LEU A 35 -10.40 -14.77 -7.84
CA LEU A 35 -9.32 -15.45 -7.13
C LEU A 35 -8.79 -16.63 -7.95
N ALA A 36 -7.64 -16.44 -8.59
CA ALA A 36 -6.67 -17.50 -8.73
C ALA A 36 -5.74 -17.39 -7.51
N GLN A 37 -5.66 -18.43 -6.69
CA GLN A 37 -4.54 -18.55 -5.76
C GLN A 37 -3.27 -18.50 -6.62
N LEU A 38 -2.39 -17.55 -6.35
CA LEU A 38 -1.08 -17.54 -7.00
C LEU A 38 -0.43 -18.89 -6.70
N PRO A 39 0.24 -19.52 -7.67
CA PRO A 39 1.00 -20.71 -7.36
C PRO A 39 1.96 -20.41 -6.21
N PRO A 40 2.28 -21.42 -5.39
CA PRO A 40 3.22 -21.28 -4.29
C PRO A 40 4.51 -20.52 -4.67
N GLU A 41 4.91 -20.66 -5.92
CA GLU A 41 6.06 -20.01 -6.55
C GLU A 41 5.68 -18.65 -7.17
N SER A 42 5.23 -17.70 -6.37
CA SER A 42 5.11 -16.30 -6.78
C SER A 42 6.44 -15.58 -6.60
N ASP A 43 6.89 -14.82 -7.59
CA ASP A 43 8.13 -14.01 -7.52
C ASP A 43 7.93 -12.66 -6.80
N ARG A 44 6.73 -12.43 -6.28
CA ARG A 44 6.34 -11.16 -5.66
C ARG A 44 7.08 -10.86 -4.37
N VAL A 45 7.42 -9.59 -4.23
CA VAL A 45 8.17 -9.02 -3.13
C VAL A 45 7.34 -7.92 -2.48
N LEU A 46 7.26 -7.94 -1.16
CA LEU A 46 6.73 -6.85 -0.35
C LEU A 46 7.88 -6.12 0.34
N VAL A 47 7.90 -4.78 0.26
CA VAL A 47 8.79 -3.93 1.04
C VAL A 47 7.97 -3.19 2.10
N VAL A 48 8.19 -3.49 3.37
CA VAL A 48 7.52 -2.81 4.49
C VAL A 48 8.47 -1.77 5.07
N ILE A 49 8.04 -0.51 5.07
CA ILE A 49 8.78 0.63 5.64
C ILE A 49 8.12 1.03 6.96
N GLN A 50 8.80 0.79 8.08
CA GLN A 50 8.33 1.23 9.39
C GLN A 50 8.80 2.66 9.69
N LEU A 51 7.83 3.57 9.89
CA LEU A 51 8.02 4.95 10.30
C LEU A 51 7.87 5.04 11.82
N PHE A 52 8.96 4.84 12.57
CA PHE A 52 8.92 4.81 14.03
C PHE A 52 8.69 6.19 14.61
N GLY A 53 7.66 6.29 15.46
CA GLY A 53 7.34 7.45 16.26
C GLY A 53 6.02 8.12 15.88
N GLY A 54 5.14 7.52 15.08
CA GLY A 54 3.86 8.16 14.74
C GLY A 54 3.99 9.31 13.74
N ASN A 55 3.87 9.00 12.45
CA ASN A 55 3.92 10.00 11.38
C ASN A 55 2.75 11.00 11.46
N ASP A 56 3.04 12.30 11.30
CA ASP A 56 2.00 13.32 11.23
C ASP A 56 1.27 13.30 9.88
N GLY A 57 0.13 12.62 9.86
CA GLY A 57 -0.72 12.49 8.67
C GLY A 57 -1.23 13.83 8.13
N LEU A 58 -1.54 14.81 8.99
CA LEU A 58 -2.08 16.11 8.59
C LEU A 58 -1.02 17.04 7.99
N ASN A 59 0.25 16.85 8.36
CA ASN A 59 1.37 17.49 7.67
C ASN A 59 1.92 16.64 6.53
N THR A 60 1.45 15.40 6.32
CA THR A 60 1.86 14.55 5.18
C THR A 60 0.92 14.75 3.98
N LEU A 61 -0.38 14.54 4.20
CA LEU A 61 -1.48 14.84 3.27
C LEU A 61 -2.27 16.02 3.86
N VAL A 62 -1.98 17.20 3.34
CA VAL A 62 -2.32 18.48 3.96
C VAL A 62 -3.77 18.86 3.63
N PRO A 63 -4.64 19.11 4.62
CA PRO A 63 -5.97 19.65 4.36
C PRO A 63 -5.88 21.18 4.11
N ALA A 64 -5.17 21.59 3.06
CA ALA A 64 -4.79 22.98 2.84
C ALA A 64 -5.96 23.92 2.50
N ASP A 65 -7.15 23.36 2.21
CA ASP A 65 -8.40 24.09 2.03
C ASP A 65 -9.23 24.22 3.32
N ASN A 66 -8.76 23.65 4.44
CA ASN A 66 -9.47 23.67 5.71
C ASN A 66 -8.89 24.76 6.63
N ASP A 67 -9.66 25.82 6.88
CA ASP A 67 -9.23 26.92 7.78
C ASP A 67 -8.99 26.44 9.22
N GLU A 68 -9.71 25.41 9.67
CA GLU A 68 -9.56 24.83 11.00
C GLU A 68 -8.15 24.27 11.21
N TYR A 69 -7.55 23.67 10.16
CA TYR A 69 -6.18 23.16 10.20
C TYR A 69 -5.18 24.25 10.58
N TYR A 70 -5.29 25.43 9.95
CA TYR A 70 -4.42 26.57 10.26
C TYR A 70 -4.70 27.15 11.64
N ARG A 71 -5.96 27.13 12.08
CA ARG A 71 -6.36 27.61 13.41
C ARG A 71 -5.79 26.74 14.54
N ILE A 72 -5.77 25.43 14.36
CA ILE A 72 -5.29 24.48 15.39
C ILE A 72 -3.79 24.17 15.30
N ARG A 73 -3.12 24.59 14.21
CA ARG A 73 -1.68 24.44 13.97
C ARG A 73 -1.01 25.74 13.51
N PRO A 74 -1.11 26.84 14.28
CA PRO A 74 -0.60 28.13 13.83
C PRO A 74 0.91 28.12 13.52
N ALA A 75 1.73 27.34 14.24
CA ALA A 75 3.17 27.30 14.05
C ALA A 75 3.69 26.07 13.28
N VAL A 76 2.98 24.94 13.35
CA VAL A 76 3.41 23.69 12.69
C VAL A 76 2.72 23.43 11.36
N SER A 77 1.72 24.21 10.96
CA SER A 77 1.01 23.99 9.68
C SER A 77 1.92 24.17 8.47
N VAL A 78 1.59 23.45 7.41
CA VAL A 78 2.12 23.64 6.05
C VAL A 78 1.33 24.77 5.36
N PRO A 79 1.94 25.92 5.05
CA PRO A 79 1.28 26.97 4.29
C PRO A 79 0.78 26.45 2.94
N LYS A 80 -0.46 26.78 2.56
CA LYS A 80 -1.08 26.32 1.30
C LYS A 80 -0.23 26.60 0.07
N ALA A 81 0.44 27.75 0.04
CA ALA A 81 1.31 28.17 -1.07
C ALA A 81 2.58 27.33 -1.22
N LEU A 82 3.00 26.62 -0.16
CA LEU A 82 4.14 25.71 -0.18
C LEU A 82 3.74 24.26 -0.43
N ALA A 83 2.49 23.89 -0.14
CA ALA A 83 2.01 22.54 -0.37
C ALA A 83 1.99 22.23 -1.87
N TRP A 84 2.51 21.05 -2.24
CA TRP A 84 2.42 20.58 -3.62
C TRP A 84 0.96 20.26 -3.97
N ASN A 85 0.51 20.68 -5.16
CA ASN A 85 -0.83 20.42 -5.65
C ASN A 85 -0.82 20.10 -7.16
N GLY A 86 -0.53 18.85 -7.51
CA GLY A 86 -0.57 18.40 -8.90
C GLY A 86 -1.94 17.88 -9.38
N LEU A 87 -2.89 17.64 -8.46
CA LEU A 87 -4.16 16.95 -8.75
C LEU A 87 -5.42 17.74 -8.33
N GLY A 88 -5.30 19.07 -8.24
CA GLY A 88 -6.38 20.03 -7.99
C GLY A 88 -6.72 20.20 -6.51
N ASP A 89 -7.18 19.13 -5.85
CA ASP A 89 -7.67 19.16 -4.46
C ASP A 89 -6.86 18.23 -3.55
N VAL A 90 -5.63 17.89 -3.96
CA VAL A 90 -4.73 17.01 -3.21
C VAL A 90 -3.48 17.80 -2.90
N TYR A 91 -3.20 18.00 -1.62
CA TYR A 91 -2.05 18.76 -1.17
C TYR A 91 -1.08 17.86 -0.41
N LEU A 92 0.16 17.78 -0.87
CA LEU A 92 1.22 17.04 -0.19
C LEU A 92 2.20 18.01 0.47
N HIS A 93 2.85 17.56 1.54
CA HIS A 93 3.98 18.27 2.10
C HIS A 93 5.06 18.52 1.02
N PRO A 94 5.66 19.72 0.91
CA PRO A 94 6.67 20.00 -0.12
C PRO A 94 7.89 19.07 -0.04
N ALA A 95 8.29 18.62 1.15
CA ALA A 95 9.36 17.62 1.26
C ALA A 95 9.10 16.29 0.51
N LEU A 96 7.83 15.98 0.14
CA LEU A 96 7.48 14.82 -0.67
C LEU A 96 7.68 15.04 -2.18
N THR A 97 8.05 16.25 -2.61
CA THR A 97 8.46 16.54 -3.99
C THR A 97 9.96 16.36 -4.20
N GLU A 98 10.72 16.21 -3.11
CA GLU A 98 12.15 16.03 -3.16
C GLU A 98 12.53 14.63 -3.63
N GLY A 99 13.62 14.54 -4.38
CA GLY A 99 14.15 13.31 -4.94
C GLY A 99 13.93 13.19 -6.44
N ILE A 100 14.32 12.04 -6.99
CA ILE A 100 14.24 11.79 -8.43
C ILE A 100 12.78 11.83 -8.92
N ASN A 101 12.56 12.43 -10.09
CA ASN A 101 11.24 12.53 -10.73
C ASN A 101 10.15 13.13 -9.82
N ASN A 102 10.46 14.22 -9.10
CA ASN A 102 9.52 14.91 -8.20
C ASN A 102 9.11 14.05 -6.99
N GLY A 103 9.98 13.13 -6.54
CA GLY A 103 9.81 12.38 -5.31
C GLY A 103 8.56 11.48 -5.28
N ILE A 104 8.01 11.30 -4.08
CA ILE A 104 6.73 10.58 -3.87
C ILE A 104 5.57 11.30 -4.56
N ALA A 105 5.58 12.63 -4.63
CA ALA A 105 4.54 13.39 -5.35
C ALA A 105 4.50 13.02 -6.84
N GLY A 106 5.66 12.88 -7.48
CA GLY A 106 5.75 12.40 -8.87
C GLY A 106 5.28 10.96 -9.05
N MET A 107 5.48 10.09 -8.05
CA MET A 107 4.91 8.73 -8.08
C MET A 107 3.38 8.74 -8.11
N LEU A 108 2.74 9.70 -7.42
CA LEU A 108 1.29 9.90 -7.49
C LEU A 108 0.87 10.38 -8.89
N GLU A 109 1.60 11.32 -9.49
CA GLU A 109 1.30 11.84 -10.84
C GLU A 109 1.33 10.75 -11.92
N VAL A 110 2.27 9.79 -11.81
CA VAL A 110 2.46 8.72 -12.80
C VAL A 110 1.69 7.44 -12.48
N GLY A 111 0.90 7.42 -11.41
CA GLY A 111 0.03 6.30 -11.07
C GLY A 111 0.68 5.15 -10.29
N ASN A 112 1.82 5.40 -9.63
CA ASN A 112 2.58 4.41 -8.86
C ASN A 112 2.47 4.59 -7.33
N LEU A 113 1.54 5.41 -6.86
CA LEU A 113 1.28 5.65 -5.44
C LEU A 113 -0.22 5.62 -5.14
N ALA A 114 -0.60 4.87 -4.11
CA ALA A 114 -1.85 4.99 -3.40
C ALA A 114 -1.57 5.57 -2.00
N ILE A 115 -2.41 6.52 -1.57
CA ILE A 115 -2.33 7.12 -0.25
C ILE A 115 -3.61 6.77 0.50
N VAL A 116 -3.48 6.12 1.65
CA VAL A 116 -4.62 5.78 2.50
C VAL A 116 -4.62 6.69 3.72
N GLN A 117 -5.65 7.50 3.87
CA GLN A 117 -5.81 8.48 4.94
C GLN A 117 -6.86 8.01 5.95
N GLY A 118 -6.73 8.49 7.20
CA GLY A 118 -7.67 8.14 8.26
C GLY A 118 -7.48 6.70 8.73
N VAL A 119 -6.26 6.17 8.59
CA VAL A 119 -5.99 4.76 8.91
C VAL A 119 -5.66 4.61 10.38
N GLY A 120 -6.29 3.64 11.03
CA GLY A 120 -6.04 3.34 12.44
C GLY A 120 -6.75 2.07 12.85
N TYR A 121 -7.05 1.97 14.15
CA TYR A 121 -7.72 0.85 14.78
C TYR A 121 -8.59 1.37 15.92
N ASP A 122 -9.48 0.53 16.44
CA ASP A 122 -10.43 0.95 17.47
C ASP A 122 -9.74 1.12 18.83
N ASN A 123 -10.21 2.10 19.61
CA ASN A 123 -9.67 2.44 20.93
C ASN A 123 -8.12 2.58 20.95
N PRO A 124 -7.53 3.51 20.19
CA PRO A 124 -6.07 3.65 20.06
C PRO A 124 -5.32 3.67 21.39
N ASN A 125 -4.28 2.84 21.52
CA ASN A 125 -3.53 2.68 22.77
C ASN A 125 -2.50 3.80 22.99
N LEU A 126 -1.88 4.30 21.93
CA LEU A 126 -0.89 5.41 21.91
C LEU A 126 0.42 5.16 22.67
N SER A 127 0.63 3.98 23.27
CA SER A 127 1.96 3.54 23.71
C SER A 127 2.77 3.05 22.51
N HIS A 128 4.02 3.50 22.35
CA HIS A 128 4.89 3.01 21.27
C HIS A 128 4.99 1.49 21.24
N PHE A 129 5.19 0.85 22.41
CA PHE A 129 5.33 -0.60 22.49
C PHE A 129 4.05 -1.31 22.07
N ARG A 130 2.93 -1.00 22.74
CA ARG A 130 1.67 -1.71 22.49
C ARG A 130 1.11 -1.40 21.11
N SER A 131 1.20 -0.15 20.66
CA SER A 131 0.69 0.21 19.32
C SER A 131 1.56 -0.42 18.23
N THR A 132 2.88 -0.49 18.41
CA THR A 132 3.74 -1.26 17.49
C THR A 132 3.31 -2.73 17.46
N ASP A 133 3.11 -3.37 18.61
CA ASP A 133 2.66 -4.76 18.67
C ASP A 133 1.32 -4.97 17.92
N ILE A 134 0.37 -4.05 18.08
CA ILE A 134 -0.92 -4.06 17.37
C ILE A 134 -0.71 -4.06 15.86
N TRP A 135 0.08 -3.11 15.35
CA TRP A 135 0.34 -2.96 13.91
C TRP A 135 1.14 -4.13 13.33
N LEU A 136 2.13 -4.66 14.06
CA LEU A 136 2.97 -5.75 13.59
C LEU A 136 2.29 -7.13 13.69
N SER A 137 1.42 -7.32 14.69
CA SER A 137 0.66 -8.56 14.84
C SER A 137 -0.63 -8.60 14.04
N GLY A 138 -1.19 -7.45 13.65
CA GLY A 138 -2.47 -7.38 12.95
C GLY A 138 -3.70 -7.61 13.84
N ILE A 139 -3.57 -7.45 15.17
CA ILE A 139 -4.72 -7.50 16.10
C ILE A 139 -5.38 -6.12 16.22
N ASN A 140 -6.71 -6.03 16.18
CA ASN A 140 -7.46 -4.81 16.54
C ASN A 140 -8.04 -4.95 17.95
N ASP A 141 -7.15 -4.96 18.94
CA ASP A 141 -7.53 -4.95 20.35
C ASP A 141 -6.49 -4.15 21.13
N SER A 142 -6.96 -3.23 21.97
CA SER A 142 -6.12 -2.37 22.80
C SER A 142 -6.02 -2.82 24.25
N ASP A 143 -6.74 -3.87 24.65
CA ASP A 143 -6.61 -4.47 25.97
C ASP A 143 -5.17 -4.97 26.19
N PRO A 144 -4.47 -4.51 27.23
CA PRO A 144 -3.11 -4.94 27.50
C PRO A 144 -2.99 -6.44 27.82
N ASN A 145 -4.08 -7.13 28.14
CA ASN A 145 -4.12 -8.56 28.44
C ASN A 145 -4.39 -9.42 27.19
N VAL A 146 -4.83 -8.82 26.08
CA VAL A 146 -5.08 -9.52 24.82
C VAL A 146 -3.91 -9.25 23.88
N ARG A 147 -3.04 -10.24 23.68
CA ARG A 147 -1.85 -10.09 22.82
C ARG A 147 -1.70 -11.28 21.89
N LEU A 148 -1.14 -11.00 20.71
CA LEU A 148 -0.57 -12.02 19.84
C LEU A 148 0.94 -12.00 20.02
N ASP A 149 1.53 -13.18 20.19
CA ASP A 149 2.97 -13.37 20.21
C ASP A 149 3.56 -13.63 18.81
N THR A 150 2.71 -13.52 17.78
CA THR A 150 3.07 -13.70 16.37
C THR A 150 2.73 -12.46 15.54
N GLY A 151 3.52 -12.25 14.49
CA GLY A 151 3.30 -11.24 13.46
C GLY A 151 2.41 -11.75 12.34
N TRP A 152 1.68 -10.87 11.66
CA TRP A 152 0.82 -11.29 10.55
C TRP A 152 1.63 -11.82 9.35
N ILE A 153 2.82 -11.24 9.07
CA ILE A 153 3.73 -11.78 8.05
C ILE A 153 4.33 -13.11 8.52
N GLY A 154 4.68 -13.24 9.80
CA GLY A 154 5.13 -14.49 10.40
C GLY A 154 4.12 -15.63 10.20
N ARG A 155 2.84 -15.38 10.50
CA ARG A 155 1.75 -16.34 10.28
C ARG A 155 1.55 -16.67 8.80
N TYR A 156 1.57 -15.66 7.92
CA TYR A 156 1.51 -15.88 6.47
C TYR A 156 2.65 -16.77 5.96
N LEU A 157 3.89 -16.47 6.34
CA LEU A 157 5.05 -17.25 5.91
C LEU A 157 5.01 -18.66 6.47
N GLU A 158 4.52 -18.85 7.69
CA GLU A 158 4.38 -20.17 8.31
C GLU A 158 3.33 -21.03 7.59
N GLU A 159 2.19 -20.45 7.24
CA GLU A 159 1.16 -21.12 6.43
C GLU A 159 1.71 -21.52 5.05
N ARG A 160 2.51 -20.62 4.45
CA ARG A 160 3.07 -20.79 3.10
C ARG A 160 4.26 -21.75 3.06
N TYR A 161 5.01 -21.86 4.16
CA TYR A 161 6.23 -22.66 4.30
C TYR A 161 6.16 -23.50 5.60
N PRO A 162 5.26 -24.49 5.68
CA PRO A 162 5.00 -25.24 6.91
C PRO A 162 6.19 -26.09 7.38
N ASP A 163 7.07 -26.48 6.45
CA ASP A 163 8.29 -27.23 6.76
C ASP A 163 9.43 -26.34 7.27
N PHE A 164 9.28 -25.01 7.27
CA PHE A 164 10.29 -24.12 7.82
C PHE A 164 10.24 -24.15 9.37
N PRO A 165 11.39 -24.22 10.07
CA PRO A 165 12.76 -24.18 9.56
C PRO A 165 13.42 -25.57 9.38
N ALA A 166 12.65 -26.66 9.45
CA ALA A 166 13.17 -28.03 9.27
C ALA A 166 13.68 -28.28 7.83
N SER A 167 13.07 -27.62 6.84
CA SER A 167 13.54 -27.55 5.47
C SER A 167 13.78 -26.09 5.09
N LEU A 168 14.98 -25.80 4.58
CA LEU A 168 15.42 -24.43 4.28
C LEU A 168 15.30 -24.15 2.79
N PRO A 169 14.54 -23.12 2.39
CA PRO A 169 14.63 -22.57 1.06
C PRO A 169 16.05 -22.12 0.72
N ASP A 170 16.33 -21.91 -0.57
CA ASP A 170 17.63 -21.41 -1.03
C ASP A 170 17.88 -19.95 -0.64
N ASP A 171 16.81 -19.15 -0.64
CA ASP A 171 16.83 -17.75 -0.26
C ASP A 171 16.06 -17.54 1.05
N PRO A 172 16.46 -16.59 1.92
CA PRO A 172 15.71 -16.31 3.14
C PRO A 172 14.29 -15.84 2.81
N LEU A 173 13.29 -16.35 3.54
CA LEU A 173 11.87 -16.03 3.31
C LEU A 173 11.60 -14.53 3.48
N ALA A 174 12.19 -13.94 4.51
CA ALA A 174 12.14 -12.51 4.80
C ALA A 174 13.49 -12.00 5.30
N ILE A 175 13.75 -10.72 5.07
CA ILE A 175 14.93 -10.00 5.56
C ILE A 175 14.47 -8.73 6.26
N GLN A 176 14.92 -8.51 7.49
CA GLN A 176 14.67 -7.28 8.24
C GLN A 176 15.98 -6.54 8.56
N PHE A 177 15.97 -5.23 8.36
CA PHE A 177 17.07 -4.35 8.74
C PHE A 177 16.90 -3.81 10.16
N GLY A 178 18.00 -3.75 10.92
CA GLY A 178 18.04 -3.03 12.20
C GLY A 178 17.41 -3.74 13.40
N GLY A 179 17.20 -5.06 13.34
CA GLY A 179 16.63 -5.85 14.45
C GLY A 179 15.49 -6.76 14.00
N PHE A 180 15.36 -7.95 14.60
CA PHE A 180 14.21 -8.83 14.36
C PHE A 180 12.95 -8.38 15.14
N SER A 181 11.83 -8.14 14.44
CA SER A 181 10.58 -7.67 15.05
C SER A 181 9.47 -8.74 15.15
N LEU A 182 8.41 -8.41 15.90
CA LEU A 182 7.19 -9.23 16.01
C LEU A 182 6.61 -9.58 14.63
N LEU A 183 6.74 -8.69 13.64
CA LEU A 183 6.16 -8.83 12.30
C LEU A 183 6.49 -10.18 11.64
N LEU A 184 7.73 -10.65 11.81
CA LEU A 184 8.27 -11.87 11.19
C LEU A 184 8.25 -13.08 12.14
N ARG A 185 7.64 -12.96 13.32
CA ARG A 185 7.55 -14.05 14.29
C ARG A 185 6.34 -14.95 14.00
N GLY A 186 6.60 -16.22 13.72
CA GLY A 186 5.60 -17.29 13.62
C GLY A 186 5.32 -17.95 14.97
N SER A 187 4.48 -18.99 14.95
CA SER A 187 4.11 -19.77 16.13
C SER A 187 5.33 -20.38 16.83
N ASP A 188 5.20 -20.64 18.14
CA ASP A 188 6.27 -21.17 18.99
C ASP A 188 7.58 -20.34 18.97
N GLY A 189 7.53 -19.07 18.54
CA GLY A 189 8.69 -18.21 18.43
C GLY A 189 9.56 -18.44 17.19
N LYS A 190 9.07 -19.15 16.17
CA LYS A 190 9.78 -19.32 14.90
C LYS A 190 10.10 -17.96 14.27
N LYS A 191 11.37 -17.78 13.88
CA LYS A 191 11.81 -16.59 13.14
C LYS A 191 11.68 -16.84 11.66
N MET A 192 10.64 -16.33 11.02
CA MET A 192 10.33 -16.58 9.60
C MET A 192 11.18 -15.74 8.63
N GLY A 193 12.42 -15.44 9.00
CA GLY A 193 13.35 -14.59 8.26
C GLY A 193 14.66 -14.39 8.99
N ILE A 194 15.54 -13.57 8.41
CA ILE A 194 16.82 -13.19 8.99
C ILE A 194 16.88 -11.69 9.28
N GLU A 195 17.78 -11.31 10.18
CA GLU A 195 18.15 -9.93 10.45
C GLU A 195 19.48 -9.62 9.75
N ILE A 196 19.57 -8.45 9.11
CA ILE A 196 20.84 -7.92 8.59
C ILE A 196 21.01 -6.45 8.95
N ASN A 197 22.24 -5.99 9.11
CA ASN A 197 22.55 -4.55 9.21
C ASN A 197 23.39 -4.08 8.02
N ASP A 198 24.20 -4.97 7.48
CA ASP A 198 25.02 -4.75 6.29
C ASP A 198 25.00 -6.04 5.45
N PRO A 199 24.51 -6.00 4.20
CA PRO A 199 24.46 -7.18 3.33
C PRO A 199 25.83 -7.65 2.85
N THR A 200 26.90 -6.87 3.03
CA THR A 200 28.27 -7.23 2.64
C THR A 200 29.02 -8.00 3.72
N ILE A 201 28.60 -7.87 4.97
CA ILE A 201 29.22 -8.57 6.09
C ILE A 201 28.68 -9.99 6.11
N GLN A 202 29.58 -10.97 5.94
CA GLN A 202 29.31 -12.34 6.38
C GLN A 202 29.15 -12.31 7.90
N GLN A 203 27.92 -12.14 8.39
CA GLN A 203 27.57 -12.48 9.78
C GLN A 203 27.51 -14.01 9.93
N GLY A 204 28.54 -14.68 9.44
CA GLY A 204 28.71 -16.08 9.71
C GLY A 204 29.09 -16.21 11.18
N VAL A 205 28.42 -17.10 11.90
CA VAL A 205 28.97 -17.53 13.18
C VAL A 205 30.25 -18.29 12.80
N ASN A 206 31.42 -17.70 13.06
CA ASN A 206 32.70 -18.42 13.11
C ASN A 206 32.71 -19.38 14.32
N ALA A 207 31.64 -20.15 14.49
CA ALA A 207 31.66 -21.33 15.32
C ALA A 207 32.44 -22.33 14.48
N GLN A 208 33.74 -22.39 14.74
CA GLN A 208 34.51 -23.59 14.50
C GLN A 208 33.84 -24.65 15.39
N LEU A 209 32.83 -25.32 14.83
CA LEU A 209 32.08 -26.36 15.52
C LEU A 209 33.05 -27.54 15.64
N ASP A 210 33.55 -27.80 16.84
CA ASP A 210 34.34 -29.00 17.11
C ASP A 210 33.55 -30.25 16.70
N GLU A 211 34.21 -31.22 16.04
CA GLU A 211 33.62 -32.55 15.84
C GLU A 211 33.32 -33.15 17.21
N LEU A 212 32.04 -33.27 17.56
CA LEU A 212 31.62 -33.92 18.79
C LEU A 212 31.81 -35.44 18.65
N ASP A 213 32.45 -36.05 19.66
CA ASP A 213 32.63 -37.49 19.74
C ASP A 213 31.29 -38.25 19.68
N ALA A 214 31.26 -39.32 18.89
CA ALA A 214 30.09 -40.16 18.62
C ALA A 214 29.46 -40.82 19.88
N GLU A 215 30.09 -40.71 21.06
CA GLU A 215 29.60 -41.27 22.32
C GLU A 215 28.61 -40.37 23.09
N SER A 216 28.32 -39.16 22.62
CA SER A 216 27.52 -38.15 23.37
C SER A 216 26.01 -38.15 23.08
N GLY A 217 25.49 -39.20 22.45
CA GLY A 217 24.10 -39.34 22.02
C GLY A 217 23.05 -39.18 23.14
N GLY A 218 22.03 -38.35 22.90
CA GLY A 218 20.84 -38.24 23.74
C GLY A 218 20.93 -37.32 24.97
N THR A 219 22.01 -36.54 25.10
CA THR A 219 22.14 -35.55 26.18
C THR A 219 21.44 -34.24 25.82
N PRO A 220 20.90 -33.48 26.79
CA PRO A 220 20.45 -32.10 26.56
C PRO A 220 21.55 -31.26 25.92
N TYR A 221 22.79 -31.35 26.39
CA TYR A 221 23.92 -30.64 25.78
C TYR A 221 24.06 -30.88 24.25
N LEU A 222 23.92 -32.12 23.77
CA LEU A 222 23.98 -32.42 22.34
C LEU A 222 22.78 -31.84 21.57
N ASN A 223 21.57 -31.86 22.14
CA ASN A 223 20.39 -31.27 21.52
C ASN A 223 20.52 -29.74 21.42
N GLU A 224 20.98 -29.10 22.49
CA GLU A 224 21.26 -27.66 22.52
C GLU A 224 22.40 -27.28 21.58
N TYR A 225 23.48 -28.09 21.52
CA TYR A 225 24.60 -27.86 20.61
C TYR A 225 24.19 -28.06 19.15
N THR A 226 23.48 -29.13 18.80
CA THR A 226 23.00 -29.39 17.43
C THR A 226 22.00 -28.31 16.99
N PHE A 227 21.15 -27.83 17.89
CA PHE A 227 20.28 -26.68 17.64
C PHE A 227 21.08 -25.41 17.34
N ILE A 228 22.11 -25.09 18.12
CA ILE A 228 22.99 -23.93 17.89
C ILE A 228 23.79 -24.09 16.60
N ALA A 229 24.33 -25.28 16.32
CA ALA A 229 25.07 -25.61 15.11
C ALA A 229 24.20 -25.48 13.85
N ASP A 230 22.95 -25.93 13.91
CA ASP A 230 21.97 -25.78 12.84
C ASP A 230 21.56 -24.31 12.64
N ILE A 231 21.39 -23.52 13.71
CA ILE A 231 21.24 -22.05 13.61
C ILE A 231 22.45 -21.41 12.92
N ALA A 232 23.67 -21.79 13.32
CA ALA A 232 24.90 -21.24 12.76
C ALA A 232 25.06 -21.58 11.27
N ALA A 233 24.84 -22.84 10.88
CA ALA A 233 24.92 -23.28 9.49
C ALA A 233 23.86 -22.58 8.61
N ARG A 234 22.65 -22.37 9.13
CA ARG A 234 21.57 -21.59 8.48
C ARG A 234 21.95 -20.14 8.26
N SER A 235 22.43 -19.48 9.30
CA SER A 235 22.89 -18.09 9.22
C SER A 235 24.02 -17.95 8.20
N ASN A 236 24.93 -18.92 8.13
CA ASN A 236 26.01 -18.94 7.14
C ASN A 236 25.47 -19.10 5.71
N LYS A 237 24.55 -20.05 5.46
CA LYS A 237 23.93 -20.25 4.13
C LYS A 237 23.27 -18.98 3.62
N TYR A 238 22.42 -18.35 4.42
CA TYR A 238 21.71 -17.14 3.99
C TYR A 238 22.63 -15.92 3.89
N ALA A 239 23.63 -15.78 4.76
CA ALA A 239 24.58 -14.67 4.68
C ALA A 239 25.38 -14.68 3.37
N GLU A 240 25.86 -15.85 2.93
CA GLU A 240 26.55 -15.99 1.64
C GLU A 240 25.60 -15.64 0.49
N ARG A 241 24.40 -16.22 0.49
CA ARG A 241 23.42 -16.00 -0.58
C ARG A 241 22.97 -14.53 -0.70
N VAL A 242 22.78 -13.85 0.44
CA VAL A 242 22.44 -12.42 0.50
C VAL A 242 23.58 -11.57 -0.05
N LYS A 243 24.81 -11.85 0.37
CA LYS A 243 25.99 -11.13 -0.09
C LYS A 243 26.16 -11.24 -1.60
N ASP A 244 26.09 -12.46 -2.14
CA ASP A 244 26.23 -12.70 -3.58
C ASP A 244 25.17 -11.96 -4.40
N ALA A 245 23.91 -11.99 -3.94
CA ALA A 245 22.83 -11.24 -4.57
C ALA A 245 23.08 -9.72 -4.50
N TYR A 246 23.46 -9.22 -3.32
CA TYR A 246 23.74 -7.80 -3.13
C TYR A 246 24.89 -7.33 -4.03
N GLU A 247 26.03 -8.02 -4.04
CA GLU A 247 27.19 -7.63 -4.86
C GLU A 247 26.87 -7.69 -6.36
N SER A 248 26.15 -8.74 -6.79
CA SER A 248 25.72 -8.90 -8.18
C SER A 248 24.78 -7.77 -8.62
N GLY A 249 23.79 -7.42 -7.79
CA GLY A 249 22.79 -6.41 -8.11
C GLY A 249 23.24 -4.97 -7.88
N ALA A 250 24.15 -4.71 -6.93
CA ALA A 250 24.64 -3.36 -6.61
C ALA A 250 25.30 -2.70 -7.82
N SER A 251 26.02 -3.48 -8.62
CA SER A 251 26.64 -3.03 -9.88
C SER A 251 25.64 -2.65 -10.97
N GLN A 252 24.38 -3.10 -10.85
CA GLN A 252 23.31 -2.86 -11.82
C GLN A 252 22.44 -1.66 -11.47
N LEU A 253 22.54 -1.14 -10.24
CA LEU A 253 21.78 0.03 -9.77
C LEU A 253 22.13 1.29 -10.56
N SER A 254 21.22 2.27 -10.53
CA SER A 254 21.44 3.55 -11.19
C SER A 254 22.73 4.20 -10.67
N PRO A 255 23.58 4.79 -11.55
CA PRO A 255 24.72 5.57 -11.10
C PRO A 255 24.30 6.91 -10.47
N LEU A 256 23.02 7.28 -10.55
CA LEU A 256 22.47 8.42 -9.84
C LEU A 256 22.41 8.09 -8.34
N ASP A 257 23.05 8.91 -7.52
CA ASP A 257 23.00 8.78 -6.06
C ASP A 257 21.74 9.46 -5.49
N GLY A 258 20.58 8.93 -5.86
CA GLY A 258 19.27 9.53 -5.50
C GLY A 258 18.63 9.00 -4.22
N TYR A 259 19.24 8.00 -3.55
CA TYR A 259 18.68 7.42 -2.31
C TYR A 259 18.80 8.36 -1.10
N GLY A 260 19.61 9.41 -1.23
CA GLY A 260 19.93 10.35 -0.16
C GLY A 260 20.92 9.78 0.86
N ALA A 261 21.70 10.65 1.49
CA ALA A 261 22.67 10.29 2.52
C ALA A 261 21.96 10.06 3.88
N ASN A 262 21.22 8.95 3.99
CA ASN A 262 20.50 8.57 5.20
C ASN A 262 20.30 7.04 5.31
N SER A 263 20.01 6.55 6.51
CA SER A 263 19.91 5.11 6.79
C SER A 263 18.79 4.40 6.02
N LEU A 264 17.66 5.07 5.73
CA LEU A 264 16.60 4.47 4.93
C LEU A 264 17.02 4.32 3.47
N GLY A 265 17.71 5.33 2.93
CA GLY A 265 18.31 5.30 1.60
C GLY A 265 19.25 4.11 1.43
N GLU A 266 20.14 3.88 2.40
CA GLU A 266 21.08 2.75 2.41
C GLU A 266 20.34 1.39 2.46
N GLN A 267 19.33 1.27 3.33
CA GLN A 267 18.51 0.06 3.43
C GLN A 267 17.76 -0.24 2.11
N LEU A 268 17.07 0.74 1.53
CA LEU A 268 16.34 0.56 0.28
C LEU A 268 17.28 0.32 -0.92
N ARG A 269 18.47 0.93 -0.93
CA ARG A 269 19.52 0.63 -1.91
C ARG A 269 19.97 -0.84 -1.80
N ALA A 270 20.14 -1.35 -0.58
CA ALA A 270 20.45 -2.76 -0.36
C ALA A 270 19.32 -3.70 -0.80
N VAL A 271 18.06 -3.35 -0.52
CA VAL A 271 16.90 -4.10 -1.03
C VAL A 271 16.89 -4.11 -2.55
N ALA A 272 17.07 -2.96 -3.20
CA ALA A 272 17.13 -2.86 -4.66
C ALA A 272 18.22 -3.75 -5.25
N ALA A 273 19.42 -3.74 -4.65
CA ALA A 273 20.53 -4.59 -5.06
C ALA A 273 20.20 -6.09 -4.90
N MET A 274 19.63 -6.51 -3.76
CA MET A 274 19.26 -7.91 -3.54
C MET A 274 18.20 -8.40 -4.53
N VAL A 275 17.17 -7.58 -4.82
CA VAL A 275 16.16 -7.90 -5.82
C VAL A 275 16.78 -7.99 -7.22
N ALA A 276 17.64 -7.03 -7.58
CA ALA A 276 18.35 -7.02 -8.88
C ALA A 276 19.30 -8.23 -9.04
N GLY A 277 19.94 -8.66 -7.96
CA GLY A 277 20.80 -9.84 -7.90
C GLY A 277 20.06 -11.18 -7.86
N GLY A 278 18.73 -11.16 -8.01
CA GLY A 278 17.91 -12.37 -8.12
C GLY A 278 17.68 -13.09 -6.80
N LEU A 279 17.69 -12.39 -5.67
CA LEU A 279 17.25 -12.97 -4.40
C LEU A 279 15.72 -13.15 -4.41
N ASN A 280 15.23 -14.36 -4.13
CA ASN A 280 13.79 -14.69 -4.13
C ASN A 280 13.10 -14.49 -2.77
N THR A 281 13.69 -13.68 -1.89
CA THR A 281 13.08 -13.24 -0.63
C THR A 281 11.74 -12.55 -0.88
N LYS A 282 10.73 -12.91 -0.09
CA LYS A 282 9.34 -12.45 -0.30
C LYS A 282 9.05 -11.14 0.42
N VAL A 283 9.72 -10.89 1.54
CA VAL A 283 9.46 -9.72 2.38
C VAL A 283 10.77 -9.06 2.79
N TYR A 284 10.88 -7.76 2.54
CA TYR A 284 11.92 -6.92 3.10
C TYR A 284 11.30 -5.93 4.08
N VAL A 285 11.88 -5.81 5.26
CA VAL A 285 11.43 -4.87 6.29
C VAL A 285 12.56 -3.88 6.54
N VAL A 286 12.28 -2.60 6.28
CA VAL A 286 13.21 -1.48 6.49
C VAL A 286 12.57 -0.46 7.41
N SER A 287 13.36 0.42 7.99
CA SER A 287 12.82 1.41 8.92
C SER A 287 13.52 2.75 8.88
N ILE A 288 12.76 3.76 9.30
CA ILE A 288 13.22 5.10 9.59
C ILE A 288 12.59 5.55 10.90
N GLY A 289 13.41 6.01 11.84
CA GLY A 289 12.95 6.58 13.10
C GLY A 289 13.03 8.10 13.13
N GLY A 290 12.57 8.67 14.24
CA GLY A 290 12.61 10.11 14.48
C GLY A 290 11.28 10.81 14.29
N PHE A 291 10.20 10.10 13.92
CA PHE A 291 8.86 10.67 13.84
C PHE A 291 8.29 11.01 15.22
N ASP A 292 9.00 10.65 16.31
CA ASP A 292 8.61 10.98 17.68
C ASP A 292 8.76 12.48 18.03
N THR A 293 7.93 13.31 17.40
CA THR A 293 8.17 14.75 17.24
C THR A 293 7.31 15.62 18.17
N HIS A 294 7.49 15.44 19.47
CA HIS A 294 6.85 16.29 20.48
C HIS A 294 7.40 17.73 20.51
N VAL A 295 8.60 17.96 19.97
CA VAL A 295 9.29 19.25 20.00
C VAL A 295 9.93 19.50 18.64
N ASN A 296 9.86 20.74 18.15
CA ASN A 296 10.48 21.14 16.87
C ASN A 296 10.15 20.19 15.70
N GLN A 297 8.91 19.70 15.67
CA GLN A 297 8.40 18.86 14.58
C GLN A 297 8.50 19.61 13.26
N GLN A 298 7.92 20.81 13.24
CA GLN A 298 7.89 21.69 12.09
C GLN A 298 7.76 23.14 12.56
N ARG A 299 8.35 24.08 11.83
CA ARG A 299 8.17 25.52 11.99
C ARG A 299 7.91 26.16 10.64
N ASN A 300 7.01 27.13 10.62
CA ASN A 300 6.64 27.92 9.45
C ASN A 300 6.82 29.43 9.69
N ASP A 301 7.82 29.82 10.50
CA ASP A 301 7.99 31.17 11.08
C ASP A 301 7.88 32.34 10.07
N ASP A 302 8.33 32.15 8.84
CA ASP A 302 8.32 33.15 7.76
C ASP A 302 7.20 32.95 6.73
N GLY A 303 6.38 31.90 6.88
CA GLY A 303 5.34 31.49 5.94
C GLY A 303 5.86 30.97 4.58
N MET A 304 7.17 30.87 4.41
CA MET A 304 7.85 30.57 3.12
C MET A 304 8.77 29.36 3.20
N THR A 305 9.23 29.00 4.40
CA THR A 305 10.18 27.93 4.65
C THR A 305 9.66 27.01 5.74
N LEU A 306 9.74 25.70 5.51
CA LEU A 306 9.48 24.70 6.53
C LEU A 306 10.80 24.14 7.07
N THR A 307 10.98 24.24 8.38
CA THR A 307 12.14 23.66 9.09
C THR A 307 11.66 22.73 10.19
N GLY A 308 12.53 21.86 10.70
CA GLY A 308 12.20 20.92 11.79
C GLY A 308 12.46 19.46 11.41
N ALA A 309 12.17 18.56 12.35
CA ALA A 309 12.43 17.13 12.19
C ALA A 309 11.53 16.48 11.12
N HIS A 310 10.23 16.80 11.09
CA HIS A 310 9.26 16.14 10.20
C HIS A 310 9.49 16.45 8.71
N PRO A 311 9.74 17.71 8.29
CA PRO A 311 10.14 17.99 6.91
C PRO A 311 11.36 17.20 6.44
N LEU A 312 12.39 17.08 7.30
CA LEU A 312 13.61 16.32 7.00
C LEU A 312 13.32 14.82 6.86
N LEU A 313 12.46 14.26 7.71
CA LEU A 313 12.09 12.85 7.66
C LEU A 313 11.26 12.51 6.42
N LEU A 314 10.31 13.37 6.03
CA LEU A 314 9.55 13.21 4.80
C LEU A 314 10.43 13.35 3.56
N HIS A 315 11.40 14.26 3.57
CA HIS A 315 12.40 14.38 2.49
C HIS A 315 13.21 13.08 2.33
N ARG A 316 13.74 12.53 3.43
CA ARG A 316 14.48 11.26 3.42
C ARG A 316 13.64 10.08 2.95
N LEU A 317 12.38 10.03 3.37
CA LEU A 317 11.41 9.04 2.88
C LEU A 317 11.18 9.19 1.38
N SER A 318 10.99 10.42 0.90
CA SER A 318 10.74 10.73 -0.51
C SER A 318 11.91 10.35 -1.40
N ASP A 319 13.13 10.78 -1.07
CA ASP A 319 14.35 10.43 -1.79
C ASP A 319 14.51 8.92 -1.93
N ALA A 320 14.44 8.22 -0.79
CA ALA A 320 14.72 6.79 -0.74
C ALA A 320 13.66 5.96 -1.50
N VAL A 321 12.37 6.28 -1.33
CA VAL A 321 11.28 5.56 -2.00
C VAL A 321 11.23 5.86 -3.49
N ALA A 322 11.38 7.13 -3.89
CA ALA A 322 11.36 7.51 -5.30
C ALA A 322 12.53 6.90 -6.07
N GLN A 323 13.74 6.90 -5.49
CA GLN A 323 14.90 6.28 -6.09
C GLN A 323 14.79 4.75 -6.15
N PHE A 324 14.27 4.12 -5.09
CA PHE A 324 13.98 2.68 -5.10
C PHE A 324 13.02 2.30 -6.24
N GLN A 325 11.89 3.01 -6.36
CA GLN A 325 10.92 2.76 -7.42
C GLN A 325 11.54 2.99 -8.82
N TYR A 326 12.36 4.03 -8.97
CA TYR A 326 13.06 4.31 -10.22
C TYR A 326 13.98 3.15 -10.62
N ASP A 327 14.77 2.60 -9.68
CA ASP A 327 15.61 1.45 -9.96
C ASP A 327 14.79 0.20 -10.29
N MET A 328 13.71 -0.07 -9.56
CA MET A 328 12.84 -1.21 -9.88
C MET A 328 12.26 -1.12 -11.29
N ILE A 329 11.84 0.07 -11.73
CA ILE A 329 11.36 0.30 -13.11
C ILE A 329 12.49 0.10 -14.11
N ARG A 330 13.64 0.73 -13.89
CA ARG A 330 14.80 0.67 -14.81
C ARG A 330 15.33 -0.76 -14.97
N LEU A 331 15.27 -1.56 -13.91
CA LEU A 331 15.71 -2.95 -13.89
C LEU A 331 14.65 -3.94 -14.39
N GLY A 332 13.42 -3.47 -14.69
CA GLY A 332 12.32 -4.34 -15.09
C GLY A 332 11.76 -5.22 -13.96
N GLN A 333 11.99 -4.82 -12.71
CA GLN A 333 11.55 -5.53 -11.50
C GLN A 333 10.28 -4.91 -10.87
N ALA A 334 9.80 -3.78 -11.38
CA ALA A 334 8.70 -3.03 -10.78
C ALA A 334 7.40 -3.85 -10.63
N ASP A 335 7.08 -4.72 -11.60
CA ASP A 335 5.83 -5.48 -11.60
C ASP A 335 5.76 -6.58 -10.54
N ARG A 336 6.91 -6.94 -9.94
CA ARG A 336 7.01 -7.92 -8.85
C ARG A 336 7.31 -7.30 -7.49
N VAL A 337 7.31 -5.97 -7.37
CA VAL A 337 7.57 -5.27 -6.10
C VAL A 337 6.42 -4.32 -5.76
N VAL A 338 5.87 -4.48 -4.56
CA VAL A 338 5.02 -3.49 -3.92
C VAL A 338 5.66 -3.11 -2.59
N GLY A 339 5.62 -1.83 -2.26
CA GLY A 339 6.01 -1.34 -0.95
C GLY A 339 4.85 -0.71 -0.21
N MET A 340 4.94 -0.68 1.11
CA MET A 340 4.01 0.04 1.97
C MET A 340 4.70 0.66 3.17
N THR A 341 4.14 1.75 3.69
CA THR A 341 4.58 2.35 4.96
C THR A 341 3.62 2.00 6.08
N LEU A 342 4.14 1.78 7.28
CA LEU A 342 3.35 1.72 8.50
C LEU A 342 3.93 2.63 9.59
N SER A 343 3.09 3.11 10.47
CA SER A 343 3.48 3.85 11.67
C SER A 343 2.54 3.40 12.80
N GLU A 344 3.05 3.29 14.02
CA GLU A 344 2.31 2.69 15.14
C GLU A 344 1.05 3.49 15.52
N PHE A 345 0.98 4.76 15.14
CA PHE A 345 -0.17 5.64 15.29
C PHE A 345 0.01 6.93 14.47
N GLY A 346 -0.90 7.88 14.62
CA GLY A 346 -0.81 9.22 14.01
C GLY A 346 -0.36 10.30 15.00
N ARG A 347 -0.65 11.55 14.65
CA ARG A 347 -0.38 12.72 15.50
C ARG A 347 -1.64 13.53 15.76
N ARG A 348 -1.64 14.26 16.88
CA ARG A 348 -2.80 15.06 17.28
C ARG A 348 -3.11 16.16 16.27
N PRO A 349 -4.40 16.50 16.07
CA PRO A 349 -4.80 17.67 15.30
C PRO A 349 -4.19 18.97 15.84
N HIS A 350 -4.28 19.19 17.15
CA HIS A 350 -3.75 20.38 17.79
C HIS A 350 -2.23 20.31 17.95
N GLU A 351 -1.54 21.39 17.60
CA GLU A 351 -0.15 21.56 18.00
C GLU A 351 -0.02 21.74 19.51
N ASN A 352 1.12 21.34 20.06
CA ASN A 352 1.50 21.59 21.44
C ASN A 352 2.33 22.88 21.56
N GLY A 353 2.63 23.31 22.79
CA GLY A 353 3.38 24.55 23.04
C GLY A 353 4.87 24.52 22.68
N SER A 354 5.37 23.43 22.07
CA SER A 354 6.79 23.21 21.76
C SER A 354 7.05 23.04 20.25
N PHE A 355 6.17 23.55 19.40
CA PHE A 355 6.25 23.41 17.94
C PHE A 355 6.26 21.94 17.50
N GLY A 356 5.48 21.11 18.21
CA GLY A 356 5.29 19.69 17.92
C GLY A 356 3.86 19.27 18.12
N THR A 357 3.61 17.97 18.02
CA THR A 357 2.30 17.37 18.29
C THR A 357 2.47 16.14 19.16
N ASP A 358 1.49 15.86 20.02
CA ASP A 358 1.50 14.65 20.82
C ASP A 358 0.96 13.44 20.03
N HIS A 359 1.01 12.25 20.63
CA HIS A 359 0.49 11.03 20.01
C HIS A 359 -1.00 11.17 19.69
N GLY A 360 -1.38 10.78 18.47
CA GLY A 360 -2.76 10.80 18.00
C GLY A 360 -3.15 9.49 17.33
N ALA A 361 -4.43 9.33 17.01
CA ALA A 361 -5.00 8.04 16.60
C ALA A 361 -4.76 7.69 15.12
N ALA A 362 -5.37 8.44 14.20
CA ALA A 362 -5.37 8.11 12.78
C ALA A 362 -4.15 8.69 12.04
N SER A 363 -3.64 7.91 11.10
CA SER A 363 -2.43 8.19 10.32
C SER A 363 -2.68 8.15 8.82
N VAL A 364 -1.61 8.30 8.03
CA VAL A 364 -1.57 8.15 6.58
C VAL A 364 -0.59 7.02 6.24
N GLN A 365 -1.00 6.12 5.35
CA GLN A 365 -0.14 5.08 4.78
C GLN A 365 0.06 5.31 3.29
N PHE A 366 1.28 5.10 2.81
CA PHE A 366 1.60 4.94 1.41
C PHE A 366 1.63 3.47 1.03
N VAL A 367 1.07 3.16 -0.14
CA VAL A 367 1.28 1.89 -0.85
C VAL A 367 1.79 2.25 -2.23
N PHE A 368 2.93 1.69 -2.64
CA PHE A 368 3.61 2.11 -3.87
C PHE A 368 4.11 0.94 -4.71
N GLY A 369 4.22 1.16 -6.02
CA GLY A 369 4.59 0.15 -7.01
C GLY A 369 3.79 0.33 -8.30
N THR A 370 4.16 -0.37 -9.39
CA THR A 370 3.38 -0.31 -10.65
C THR A 370 2.05 -1.05 -10.57
N GLY A 371 1.92 -1.94 -9.58
CA GLY A 371 0.71 -2.71 -9.31
C GLY A 371 -0.31 -2.03 -8.40
N VAL A 372 -0.19 -0.74 -8.08
CA VAL A 372 -1.14 -0.05 -7.19
C VAL A 372 -2.29 0.60 -7.98
N ASN A 373 -3.47 0.69 -7.37
CA ASN A 373 -4.56 1.54 -7.85
C ASN A 373 -4.32 2.94 -7.32
N SER A 374 -3.71 3.80 -8.14
CA SER A 374 -3.35 5.15 -7.69
C SER A 374 -4.56 6.04 -7.41
N ALA A 375 -4.75 6.35 -6.13
CA ALA A 375 -5.79 7.23 -5.62
C ALA A 375 -5.48 7.65 -4.17
N ILE A 376 -6.29 8.57 -3.65
CA ILE A 376 -6.42 8.81 -2.22
C ILE A 376 -7.60 7.98 -1.73
N PHE A 377 -7.38 7.14 -0.72
CA PHE A 377 -8.38 6.30 -0.08
C PHE A 377 -8.71 6.85 1.31
N GLY A 378 -9.99 6.87 1.66
CA GLY A 378 -10.49 7.56 2.85
C GLY A 378 -10.95 9.00 2.54
N GLU A 379 -11.71 9.58 3.46
CA GLU A 379 -12.20 10.96 3.35
C GLU A 379 -11.23 11.92 4.05
N THR A 380 -11.25 13.19 3.63
CA THR A 380 -10.52 14.25 4.34
C THR A 380 -11.00 14.31 5.80
N PRO A 381 -10.08 14.27 6.79
CA PRO A 381 -10.45 14.26 8.19
C PRO A 381 -11.25 15.50 8.58
N ASP A 382 -12.34 15.27 9.32
CA ASP A 382 -13.13 16.31 9.95
C ASP A 382 -12.42 16.79 11.22
N LEU A 383 -11.86 18.00 11.17
CA LEU A 383 -11.12 18.60 12.28
C LEU A 383 -12.03 19.20 13.36
N GLU A 384 -13.32 19.32 13.11
CA GLU A 384 -14.32 19.77 14.08
C GLU A 384 -14.96 18.58 14.82
N ASN A 385 -14.92 17.37 14.24
CA ASN A 385 -15.46 16.13 14.82
C ASN A 385 -14.37 15.16 15.28
N LEU A 386 -13.69 15.52 16.35
CA LEU A 386 -12.68 14.69 16.97
C LEU A 386 -13.30 13.61 17.90
N ASN A 387 -12.51 12.61 18.27
CA ASN A 387 -12.92 11.66 19.29
C ASN A 387 -12.87 12.31 20.70
N ASN A 388 -13.30 11.58 21.74
CA ASN A 388 -13.33 12.10 23.11
C ASN A 388 -11.95 12.50 23.67
N ASN A 389 -10.87 12.01 23.07
CA ASN A 389 -9.50 12.34 23.45
C ASN A 389 -8.97 13.56 22.67
N GLY A 390 -9.72 14.10 21.70
CA GLY A 390 -9.26 15.16 20.81
C GLY A 390 -8.37 14.66 19.67
N ASP A 391 -8.43 13.38 19.33
CA ASP A 391 -7.71 12.80 18.20
C ASP A 391 -8.63 12.61 16.98
N LEU A 392 -8.02 12.52 15.79
CA LEU A 392 -8.72 12.14 14.57
C LEU A 392 -9.39 10.77 14.72
N ARG A 393 -10.61 10.64 14.22
CA ARG A 393 -11.29 9.35 14.14
C ARG A 393 -10.68 8.53 12.99
N ALA A 394 -10.34 7.27 13.27
CA ALA A 394 -10.00 6.33 12.20
C ALA A 394 -11.24 6.06 11.36
N GLN A 395 -11.08 6.10 10.04
CA GLN A 395 -12.09 5.80 9.04
C GLN A 395 -11.86 4.42 8.41
N ILE A 396 -10.58 4.03 8.32
CA ILE A 396 -10.13 2.80 7.69
C ILE A 396 -9.36 1.99 8.72
N ASP A 397 -9.77 0.74 8.92
CA ASP A 397 -9.01 -0.23 9.67
C ASP A 397 -7.73 -0.57 8.88
N TYR A 398 -6.56 -0.40 9.49
CA TYR A 398 -5.26 -0.67 8.87
C TYR A 398 -5.13 -2.10 8.30
N ARG A 399 -5.83 -3.07 8.89
CA ARG A 399 -5.81 -4.48 8.47
C ARG A 399 -6.51 -4.69 7.13
N THR A 400 -7.31 -3.74 6.67
CA THR A 400 -7.92 -3.72 5.33
C THR A 400 -6.82 -3.69 4.25
N VAL A 401 -5.75 -2.90 4.47
CA VAL A 401 -4.57 -2.87 3.59
C VAL A 401 -3.81 -4.20 3.67
N TYR A 402 -3.65 -4.77 4.86
CA TYR A 402 -2.96 -6.05 5.04
C TYR A 402 -3.71 -7.19 4.37
N THR A 403 -5.03 -7.21 4.48
CA THR A 403 -5.91 -8.18 3.84
C THR A 403 -5.66 -8.16 2.33
N GLU A 404 -5.56 -6.97 1.75
CA GLU A 404 -5.30 -6.79 0.33
C GLU A 404 -3.89 -7.20 -0.10
N ILE A 405 -2.87 -6.91 0.71
CA ILE A 405 -1.53 -7.47 0.48
C ILE A 405 -1.59 -9.00 0.49
N LEU A 406 -2.27 -9.62 1.44
CA LEU A 406 -2.38 -11.08 1.51
C LEU A 406 -3.14 -11.65 0.30
N THR A 407 -4.28 -11.06 -0.09
CA THR A 407 -5.13 -11.57 -1.17
C THR A 407 -4.62 -11.22 -2.55
N ASP A 408 -4.40 -9.95 -2.84
CA ASP A 408 -4.16 -9.45 -4.20
C ASP A 408 -2.68 -9.37 -4.52
N TRP A 409 -1.80 -9.23 -3.51
CA TRP A 409 -0.36 -9.33 -3.70
C TRP A 409 0.13 -10.77 -3.54
N PHE A 410 -0.11 -11.44 -2.41
CA PHE A 410 0.41 -12.79 -2.16
C PHE A 410 -0.51 -13.92 -2.63
N GLY A 411 -1.74 -13.62 -3.06
CA GLY A 411 -2.62 -14.59 -3.70
C GLY A 411 -3.32 -15.54 -2.73
N LEU A 412 -3.41 -15.20 -1.44
CA LEU A 412 -4.22 -15.97 -0.50
C LEU A 412 -5.71 -15.86 -0.84
N SER A 413 -6.49 -16.87 -0.46
CA SER A 413 -7.94 -16.67 -0.46
C SER A 413 -8.32 -15.66 0.62
N LEU A 414 -9.49 -15.01 0.49
CA LEU A 414 -9.96 -14.10 1.54
C LEU A 414 -10.17 -14.84 2.87
N ALA A 415 -10.54 -16.12 2.83
CA ALA A 415 -10.67 -16.93 4.03
C ALA A 415 -9.31 -17.14 4.72
N ASP A 416 -8.27 -17.47 3.96
CA ASP A 416 -6.91 -17.66 4.48
C ASP A 416 -6.35 -16.34 5.02
N ALA A 417 -6.53 -15.23 4.29
CA ALA A 417 -6.11 -13.91 4.75
C ALA A 417 -6.79 -13.50 6.08
N ARG A 418 -8.08 -13.81 6.23
CA ARG A 418 -8.83 -13.60 7.48
C ARG A 418 -8.37 -14.52 8.60
N GLN A 419 -7.92 -15.74 8.29
CA GLN A 419 -7.30 -16.63 9.26
C GLN A 419 -5.93 -16.10 9.71
N VAL A 420 -5.09 -15.64 8.78
CA VAL A 420 -3.80 -14.99 9.09
C VAL A 420 -4.02 -13.75 9.96
N LEU A 421 -5.03 -12.94 9.69
CA LEU A 421 -5.33 -11.73 10.48
C LEU A 421 -6.20 -11.99 11.72
N GLN A 422 -6.71 -13.23 11.86
CA GLN A 422 -7.60 -13.67 12.93
C GLN A 422 -8.86 -12.78 13.09
N ASP A 423 -9.44 -12.38 11.97
CA ASP A 423 -10.65 -11.55 11.92
C ASP A 423 -11.44 -11.87 10.64
N ASP A 424 -12.65 -12.41 10.79
CA ASP A 424 -13.49 -12.85 9.68
C ASP A 424 -14.32 -11.72 9.03
N THR A 425 -14.26 -10.51 9.59
CA THR A 425 -15.03 -9.34 9.13
C THR A 425 -14.28 -8.52 8.08
N LEU A 426 -12.96 -8.70 7.95
CA LEU A 426 -12.09 -7.88 7.10
C LEU A 426 -12.43 -7.98 5.61
N ILE A 427 -12.40 -6.84 4.93
CA ILE A 427 -12.63 -6.71 3.48
C ILE A 427 -11.45 -5.92 2.90
N PRO A 428 -10.89 -6.27 1.72
CA PRO A 428 -9.84 -5.49 1.04
C PRO A 428 -10.28 -4.06 0.66
N LEU A 429 -9.32 -3.13 0.51
CA LEU A 429 -9.57 -1.71 0.25
C LEU A 429 -9.59 -1.32 -1.24
N ASP A 430 -9.06 -2.20 -2.10
CA ASP A 430 -8.80 -1.97 -3.54
C ASP A 430 -7.65 -0.98 -3.81
N VAL A 431 -6.60 -0.96 -2.98
CA VAL A 431 -5.34 -0.22 -3.22
C VAL A 431 -4.41 -0.89 -4.25
N LEU A 432 -4.64 -2.13 -4.64
CA LEU A 432 -3.85 -2.90 -5.59
C LEU A 432 -4.64 -3.27 -6.84
N GLN A 433 -3.96 -3.17 -7.99
CA GLN A 433 -4.42 -3.81 -9.21
C GLN A 433 -4.34 -5.32 -9.01
N ALA A 434 -5.49 -5.96 -8.84
CA ALA A 434 -5.54 -7.42 -8.79
C ALA A 434 -4.83 -8.16 -9.97
N THR A 435 -4.66 -9.47 -9.87
CA THR A 435 -3.89 -10.28 -10.82
C THR A 435 -4.73 -10.82 -11.98
N SER A 436 -4.18 -10.85 -13.21
CA SER A 436 -4.88 -11.36 -14.39
C SER A 436 -4.82 -12.89 -14.46
N GLY A 437 -5.72 -13.59 -13.76
CA GLY A 437 -5.90 -15.05 -13.85
C GLY A 437 -7.21 -15.45 -14.52
N VAL A 438 -7.17 -16.39 -15.48
CA VAL A 438 -8.32 -16.81 -16.31
C VAL A 438 -9.16 -17.88 -15.58
N ARG A 439 -10.42 -17.60 -15.18
CA ARG A 439 -11.67 -18.40 -15.39
C ARG A 439 -12.87 -18.03 -14.46
N SER A 440 -14.04 -17.93 -15.13
CA SER A 440 -15.48 -17.92 -14.75
C SER A 440 -16.00 -17.41 -13.39
N ARG A 441 -16.34 -16.11 -13.45
CA ARG A 441 -17.36 -15.31 -12.75
C ARG A 441 -18.71 -16.01 -12.53
N GLU A 442 -19.02 -16.38 -11.28
CA GLU A 442 -20.42 -16.57 -10.86
C GLU A 442 -20.79 -16.09 -9.44
N GLU A 443 -19.85 -15.72 -8.56
CA GLU A 443 -20.24 -15.37 -7.19
C GLU A 443 -19.46 -14.16 -6.63
N ARG A 444 -19.90 -12.93 -6.93
CA ARG A 444 -19.73 -11.76 -6.06
C ARG A 444 -20.92 -10.81 -6.22
N SER A 445 -21.76 -10.74 -5.19
CA SER A 445 -23.00 -9.96 -5.13
C SER A 445 -22.75 -8.46 -5.09
N GLY A 446 -23.09 -7.78 -6.18
CA GLY A 446 -23.55 -6.39 -6.20
C GLY A 446 -24.93 -6.36 -6.87
N SER A 447 -25.90 -5.68 -6.26
CA SER A 447 -27.33 -5.67 -6.62
C SER A 447 -27.63 -5.25 -8.06
N VAL A 448 -26.77 -4.44 -8.66
CA VAL A 448 -26.91 -3.95 -10.04
C VAL A 448 -25.53 -3.68 -10.66
N ALA A 449 -25.41 -3.90 -11.97
CA ALA A 449 -24.18 -3.65 -12.72
C ALA A 449 -24.49 -3.14 -14.12
N LEU A 450 -24.03 -1.95 -14.45
CA LEU A 450 -24.09 -1.38 -15.78
C LEU A 450 -23.01 -2.04 -16.64
N LEU A 451 -23.42 -2.77 -17.68
CA LEU A 451 -22.51 -3.58 -18.50
C LEU A 451 -21.78 -2.72 -19.52
N GLY A 452 -22.46 -1.75 -20.14
CA GLY A 452 -21.86 -0.77 -21.03
C GLY A 452 -22.89 -0.06 -21.90
N ALA A 453 -22.41 0.78 -22.81
CA ALA A 453 -23.25 1.35 -23.85
C ALA A 453 -22.66 1.06 -25.24
N THR A 454 -23.50 0.79 -26.23
CA THR A 454 -23.07 0.46 -27.59
C THR A 454 -24.00 1.08 -28.63
N PRO A 455 -23.48 1.88 -29.58
CA PRO A 455 -22.08 2.33 -29.68
C PRO A 455 -21.69 3.29 -28.53
N ASN A 456 -20.41 3.37 -28.19
CA ASN A 456 -19.85 4.39 -27.30
C ASN A 456 -18.37 4.63 -27.69
N PRO A 457 -17.98 5.81 -28.22
CA PRO A 457 -18.82 7.00 -28.43
C PRO A 457 -19.98 6.76 -29.41
N PHE A 458 -21.06 7.52 -29.28
CA PHE A 458 -22.26 7.42 -30.12
C PHE A 458 -22.59 8.72 -30.84
N VAL A 459 -23.28 8.60 -31.98
CA VAL A 459 -23.90 9.71 -32.71
C VAL A 459 -25.41 9.48 -32.69
N GLY A 460 -26.17 10.36 -32.04
CA GLY A 460 -27.64 10.36 -32.01
C GLY A 460 -28.33 9.24 -31.21
N SER A 461 -27.78 8.02 -31.13
CA SER A 461 -28.35 6.95 -30.29
C SER A 461 -27.33 5.99 -29.71
N THR A 462 -27.60 5.49 -28.51
CA THR A 462 -26.82 4.41 -27.87
C THR A 462 -27.73 3.45 -27.11
N ARG A 463 -27.36 2.17 -27.06
CA ARG A 463 -28.01 1.17 -26.23
C ARG A 463 -27.21 0.98 -24.95
N ILE A 464 -27.87 1.04 -23.80
CA ILE A 464 -27.28 0.83 -22.48
C ILE A 464 -27.69 -0.56 -22.00
N ASP A 465 -26.69 -1.42 -21.82
CA ASP A 465 -26.83 -2.79 -21.32
C ASP A 465 -26.50 -2.81 -19.82
N PHE A 466 -27.33 -3.45 -19.00
CA PHE A 466 -27.14 -3.56 -17.55
C PHE A 466 -27.67 -4.90 -17.01
N ARG A 467 -27.33 -5.21 -15.77
CA ARG A 467 -27.76 -6.42 -15.06
C ARG A 467 -28.27 -6.08 -13.68
N VAL A 468 -29.38 -6.69 -13.31
CA VAL A 468 -30.01 -6.58 -12.00
C VAL A 468 -29.87 -7.94 -11.32
N ALA A 469 -29.37 -7.99 -10.09
CA ALA A 469 -29.04 -9.25 -9.41
C ALA A 469 -30.26 -9.94 -8.77
N ARG A 470 -31.28 -9.16 -8.40
CA ARG A 470 -32.56 -9.62 -7.83
C ARG A 470 -33.67 -8.66 -8.25
N THR A 471 -34.93 -9.09 -8.26
CA THR A 471 -36.04 -8.19 -8.60
C THR A 471 -36.02 -6.93 -7.72
N ASP A 472 -35.85 -5.76 -8.33
CA ASP A 472 -35.70 -4.48 -7.63
C ASP A 472 -36.30 -3.35 -8.48
N HIS A 473 -36.60 -2.22 -7.84
CA HIS A 473 -36.99 -1.01 -8.54
C HIS A 473 -35.75 -0.32 -9.09
N VAL A 474 -35.72 -0.11 -10.41
CA VAL A 474 -34.56 0.33 -11.17
C VAL A 474 -34.86 1.67 -11.83
N ILE A 475 -33.97 2.63 -11.62
CA ILE A 475 -33.97 3.92 -12.30
C ILE A 475 -32.71 4.00 -13.15
N VAL A 476 -32.85 4.21 -14.46
CA VAL A 476 -31.73 4.48 -15.37
C VAL A 476 -31.85 5.91 -15.86
N GLU A 477 -30.83 6.72 -15.59
CA GLU A 477 -30.79 8.14 -15.91
C GLU A 477 -29.49 8.52 -16.61
N MET A 478 -29.57 9.56 -17.44
CA MET A 478 -28.46 10.21 -18.10
C MET A 478 -28.35 11.65 -17.60
N SER A 479 -27.16 12.09 -17.19
CA SER A 479 -26.88 13.45 -16.74
C SER A 479 -25.62 14.01 -17.41
N SER A 480 -25.50 15.35 -17.45
CA SER A 480 -24.26 16.03 -17.82
C SER A 480 -23.20 15.84 -16.73
N MET A 481 -21.93 16.09 -17.06
CA MET A 481 -20.81 16.01 -16.10
C MET A 481 -20.89 17.05 -14.97
N GLU A 482 -21.67 18.12 -15.16
CA GLU A 482 -21.94 19.15 -14.14
C GLU A 482 -23.11 18.78 -13.22
N GLY A 483 -23.71 17.60 -13.40
CA GLY A 483 -24.81 17.08 -12.57
C GLY A 483 -26.22 17.40 -13.05
N GLY A 484 -26.38 18.09 -14.19
CA GLY A 484 -27.70 18.38 -14.78
C GLY A 484 -28.32 17.15 -15.44
N ARG A 485 -29.55 16.76 -15.06
CA ARG A 485 -30.24 15.61 -15.67
C ARG A 485 -30.59 15.90 -17.14
N VAL A 486 -30.14 15.02 -18.03
CA VAL A 486 -30.38 15.09 -19.48
C VAL A 486 -31.60 14.27 -19.89
N ALA A 487 -31.70 13.02 -19.41
CA ALA A 487 -32.83 12.15 -19.69
C ALA A 487 -33.02 11.09 -18.60
N ARG A 488 -34.26 10.68 -18.34
CA ARG A 488 -34.57 9.45 -17.58
C ARG A 488 -34.97 8.39 -18.59
N LEU A 489 -34.18 7.32 -18.68
CA LEU A 489 -34.30 6.28 -19.70
C LEU A 489 -35.21 5.14 -19.25
N PHE A 490 -35.25 4.88 -17.94
CA PHE A 490 -36.10 3.86 -17.35
C PHE A 490 -36.37 4.16 -15.88
N ASP A 491 -37.56 3.78 -15.41
CA ASP A 491 -38.00 3.90 -14.02
C ASP A 491 -39.12 2.87 -13.78
N GLY A 492 -38.80 1.80 -13.07
CA GLY A 492 -39.74 0.69 -12.87
C GLY A 492 -39.10 -0.53 -12.24
N THR A 493 -39.91 -1.53 -11.90
CA THR A 493 -39.41 -2.78 -11.33
C THR A 493 -38.92 -3.72 -12.44
N LEU A 494 -37.71 -4.24 -12.29
CA LEU A 494 -37.13 -5.24 -13.20
C LEU A 494 -36.78 -6.51 -12.43
N GLU A 495 -37.02 -7.66 -13.05
CA GLU A 495 -36.61 -8.96 -12.51
C GLU A 495 -35.08 -9.14 -12.55
N ALA A 496 -34.58 -10.11 -11.78
CA ALA A 496 -33.18 -10.51 -11.85
C ALA A 496 -32.80 -10.92 -13.29
N GLY A 497 -31.73 -10.36 -13.84
CA GLY A 497 -31.31 -10.66 -15.21
C GLY A 497 -30.60 -9.52 -15.92
N LYS A 498 -30.31 -9.72 -17.21
CA LYS A 498 -29.77 -8.68 -18.08
C LYS A 498 -30.91 -7.92 -18.75
N HIS A 499 -30.76 -6.62 -18.80
CA HIS A 499 -31.73 -5.69 -19.37
C HIS A 499 -31.03 -4.67 -20.24
N GLN A 500 -31.80 -4.04 -21.13
CA GLN A 500 -31.28 -3.02 -22.04
C GLN A 500 -32.27 -1.86 -22.14
N VAL A 501 -31.76 -0.64 -22.19
CA VAL A 501 -32.53 0.57 -22.49
C VAL A 501 -31.84 1.34 -23.61
N ARG A 502 -32.59 2.08 -24.41
CA ARG A 502 -32.05 2.85 -25.53
C ARG A 502 -32.21 4.32 -25.27
N PHE A 503 -31.14 5.06 -25.52
CA PHE A 503 -31.20 6.52 -25.63
C PHE A 503 -31.17 6.91 -27.11
N GLU A 504 -32.05 7.83 -27.48
CA GLU A 504 -32.09 8.50 -28.78
C GLU A 504 -32.32 9.99 -28.54
N GLY A 505 -31.43 10.85 -29.06
CA GLY A 505 -31.54 12.28 -28.89
C GLY A 505 -30.33 13.05 -29.43
N ASP A 506 -30.58 14.29 -29.83
CA ASP A 506 -29.52 15.24 -30.22
C ASP A 506 -29.10 16.01 -28.97
N ILE A 507 -27.94 15.65 -28.43
CA ILE A 507 -27.33 16.30 -27.27
C ILE A 507 -25.94 16.80 -27.67
N PRO A 508 -25.44 17.90 -27.07
CA PRO A 508 -24.11 18.43 -27.39
C PRO A 508 -23.02 17.35 -27.33
N ALA A 509 -22.00 17.46 -28.19
CA ALA A 509 -20.84 16.58 -28.11
C ALA A 509 -20.19 16.74 -26.73
N GLY A 510 -19.95 15.62 -26.05
CA GLY A 510 -19.51 15.64 -24.67
C GLY A 510 -19.70 14.31 -23.96
N ASN A 511 -19.21 14.26 -22.73
CA ASN A 511 -19.38 13.12 -21.84
C ASN A 511 -20.68 13.29 -21.04
N TYR A 512 -21.41 12.20 -20.90
CA TYR A 512 -22.62 12.09 -20.10
C TYR A 512 -22.47 10.93 -19.14
N LEU A 513 -22.97 11.08 -17.91
CA LEU A 513 -23.00 10.00 -16.93
C LEU A 513 -24.32 9.25 -17.09
N CYS A 514 -24.24 7.95 -17.41
CA CYS A 514 -25.36 7.04 -17.32
C CYS A 514 -25.32 6.32 -15.98
N THR A 515 -26.33 6.55 -15.15
CA THR A 515 -26.44 5.98 -13.81
C THR A 515 -27.61 5.03 -13.74
N ILE A 516 -27.39 3.87 -13.14
CA ILE A 516 -28.43 2.94 -12.73
C ILE A 516 -28.52 2.89 -11.21
N ARG A 517 -29.72 3.13 -10.68
CA ARG A 517 -30.02 3.09 -9.25
C ARG A 517 -31.02 2.00 -8.96
N THR A 518 -30.78 1.31 -7.87
CA THR A 518 -31.72 0.36 -7.26
C THR A 518 -31.85 0.66 -5.78
N GLY A 519 -32.86 0.11 -5.11
CA GLY A 519 -32.99 0.26 -3.64
C GLY A 519 -31.81 -0.30 -2.86
N SER A 520 -30.95 -1.11 -3.50
CA SER A 520 -29.84 -1.81 -2.87
C SER A 520 -28.46 -1.53 -3.48
N GLY A 521 -28.33 -0.51 -4.33
CA GLY A 521 -27.05 -0.13 -4.90
C GLY A 521 -27.16 0.78 -6.13
N THR A 522 -26.07 1.45 -6.46
CA THR A 522 -25.97 2.33 -7.62
C THR A 522 -24.69 1.98 -8.40
N ASP A 523 -24.77 2.00 -9.73
CA ASP A 523 -23.61 1.88 -10.62
C ASP A 523 -23.71 2.98 -11.70
N SER A 524 -22.58 3.47 -12.20
CA SER A 524 -22.57 4.54 -13.21
C SER A 524 -21.43 4.35 -14.21
N LYS A 525 -21.70 4.68 -15.48
CA LYS A 525 -20.67 4.72 -16.53
C LYS A 525 -20.79 5.96 -17.39
N VAL A 526 -19.64 6.42 -17.88
CA VAL A 526 -19.59 7.50 -18.86
C VAL A 526 -19.95 6.96 -20.24
N ILE A 527 -20.83 7.68 -20.92
CA ILE A 527 -21.14 7.52 -22.34
C ILE A 527 -20.82 8.82 -23.06
N THR A 528 -20.21 8.72 -24.23
CA THR A 528 -19.70 9.86 -24.97
C THR A 528 -20.55 10.09 -26.21
N CYS A 529 -21.17 11.26 -26.33
CA CYS A 529 -21.80 11.69 -27.57
C CYS A 529 -20.77 12.41 -28.43
N VAL A 530 -20.64 12.01 -29.69
CA VAL A 530 -19.83 12.68 -30.71
C VAL A 530 -20.73 13.17 -31.84
N ARG A 531 -20.31 14.23 -32.52
CA ARG A 531 -21.01 14.76 -33.70
C ARG A 531 -20.49 14.13 -34.97
#